data_AF-A0A848UKV2-F1
#
_entry.id   AF-A0A848UKV2-F1
#
_cell.length_a   1.000
_cell.length_b   1.000
_cell.length_c   1.000
_cell.angle_alpha   90.00
_cell.angle_beta   90.00
_cell.angle_gamma   90.00
#
_symmetry.space_group_name_H-M   'P 1'
#
loop_
_entity.id
_entity.type
_entity.pdbx_description
1 polymer ?
#
loop_
_entity_poly.entity_id
_entity_poly.type
_entity_poly.pdbx_seq_one_letter_code
_entity_poly.pdbx_strand_id
1 'polypeptide(L)' 'MTTLLNEQIDTGDVIEITIGDDVISALVLLAADNAVILDACDGSTPFVVKRDELVEYRKFVPTI' A
#
# COMPACT_ATOMS: atom_id res chain seq x y z
N MET A 1 -2.23 16.23 9.47
CA MET A 1 -1.58 16.53 8.17
C MET A 1 -2.08 15.46 7.21
N THR A 2 -3.09 15.78 6.41
CA THR A 2 -3.73 14.83 5.49
C THR A 2 -2.99 14.88 4.17
N THR A 3 -2.09 13.93 3.95
CA THR A 3 -1.40 13.81 2.67
C THR A 3 -2.36 13.14 1.67
N LEU A 4 -3.16 13.96 0.98
CA LEU A 4 -3.81 13.60 -0.26
C LEU A 4 -2.84 13.92 -1.40
N LEU A 5 -2.09 12.93 -1.88
CA LEU A 5 -1.48 13.01 -3.20
C LEU A 5 -1.28 11.59 -3.72
N ASN A 6 -1.82 11.36 -4.93
CA ASN A 6 -1.58 10.22 -5.81
C ASN A 6 -0.08 10.06 -6.11
N GLU A 7 0.76 9.80 -5.11
CA GLU A 7 2.13 9.39 -5.35
C GLU A 7 2.08 8.00 -5.99
N GLN A 8 2.69 7.88 -7.16
CA GLN A 8 2.69 6.61 -7.89
C GLN A 8 3.21 5.49 -6.98
N ILE A 9 2.36 4.49 -6.73
CA ILE A 9 2.75 3.24 -6.09
C ILE A 9 3.53 2.41 -7.10
N ASP A 10 4.74 2.04 -6.71
CA ASP A 10 5.66 1.18 -7.42
C ASP A 10 5.92 -0.10 -6.62
N THR A 11 6.32 -1.16 -7.34
CA THR A 11 6.78 -2.39 -6.70
C THR A 11 8.00 -2.11 -5.80
N GLY A 12 7.96 -2.62 -4.57
CA GLY A 12 8.98 -2.43 -3.55
C GLY A 12 8.70 -1.28 -2.58
N ASP A 13 7.68 -0.45 -2.84
CA ASP A 13 7.25 0.56 -1.89
C ASP A 13 6.72 -0.06 -0.60
N VAL A 14 6.93 0.63 0.51
CA VAL A 14 6.23 0.35 1.76
C VAL A 14 5.16 1.42 1.94
N ILE A 15 3.92 1.00 2.14
CA ILE A 15 2.77 1.88 2.29
C ILE A 15 2.03 1.60 3.59
N GLU A 16 1.41 2.62 4.16
CA GLU A 16 0.43 2.52 5.24
C GLU A 16 -0.97 2.58 4.63
N ILE A 17 -1.83 1.64 5.01
CA ILE A 17 -3.21 1.52 4.52
C ILE A 17 -4.16 1.24 5.69
N THR A 18 -5.44 1.60 5.50
CA THR A 18 -6.51 1.26 6.44
C THR A 18 -7.31 0.08 5.90
N ILE A 19 -7.46 -0.97 6.71
CA ILE A 19 -8.32 -2.13 6.42
C ILE A 19 -9.32 -2.28 7.57
N GLY A 20 -10.59 -1.99 7.29
CA GLY A 20 -11.60 -1.93 8.35
C GLY A 20 -11.30 -0.78 9.33
N ASP A 21 -11.13 -1.11 10.61
CA ASP A 21 -10.76 -0.16 11.66
C ASP A 21 -9.25 -0.15 11.96
N ASP A 22 -8.48 -1.02 11.30
CA ASP A 22 -7.05 -1.21 11.56
C ASP A 22 -6.19 -0.45 10.55
N VAL A 23 -5.07 0.09 11.03
CA VAL A 23 -4.01 0.69 10.20
C VAL A 23 -2.82 -0.25 10.16
N ILE A 24 -2.43 -0.68 8.97
CA ILE A 24 -1.32 -1.61 8.78
C ILE A 24 -0.27 -1.04 7.83
N SER A 25 0.97 -1.48 7.99
CA SER A 25 2.03 -1.29 7.00
C SER A 25 2.06 -2.47 6.06
N ALA A 26 2.21 -2.22 4.76
CA ALA A 26 2.29 -3.26 3.75
C ALA A 26 3.43 -2.99 2.76
N LEU A 27 4.11 -4.06 2.33
CA LEU A 27 5.06 -4.04 1.23
C LEU A 27 4.32 -4.31 -0.08
N VAL A 28 4.58 -3.47 -1.09
CA VAL A 28 4.04 -3.63 -2.44
C VAL A 28 4.88 -4.67 -3.18
N LEU A 29 4.36 -5.88 -3.31
CA LEU A 29 5.03 -6.97 -4.03
C LEU A 29 4.92 -6.83 -5.56
N LEU A 30 3.82 -6.24 -6.05
CA LEU A 30 3.61 -5.97 -7.47
C LEU A 30 2.64 -4.81 -7.65
N ALA A 31 3.06 -3.78 -8.39
CA ALA A 31 2.21 -2.67 -8.81
C ALA A 31 1.81 -2.81 -10.29
N ALA A 32 0.71 -3.51 -10.58
CA ALA A 32 0.15 -3.60 -11.92
C ALA A 32 -0.85 -2.45 -12.18
N ASP A 33 -1.25 -2.29 -13.44
CA ASP A 33 -2.13 -1.19 -13.86
C ASP A 33 -3.49 -1.24 -13.16
N ASN A 34 -4.06 -2.44 -12.99
CA ASN A 34 -5.42 -2.62 -12.46
C ASN A 34 -5.45 -3.09 -11.00
N ALA A 35 -4.33 -3.58 -10.46
CA ALA A 35 -4.28 -4.17 -9.13
C ALA A 35 -2.87 -4.10 -8.53
N VAL A 36 -2.81 -4.14 -7.21
CA VAL A 36 -1.58 -4.22 -6.42
C VAL A 36 -1.61 -5.46 -5.54
N ILE A 37 -0.46 -6.13 -5.44
CA ILE A 37 -0.25 -7.22 -4.48
C ILE A 37 0.47 -6.65 -3.28
N LEU A 38 -0.10 -6.85 -2.09
CA LEU A 38 0.38 -6.31 -0.82
C LEU A 38 0.69 -7.44 0.16
N ASP A 39 1.81 -7.32 0.85
CA ASP A 39 2.19 -8.17 1.98
C ASP A 39 2.10 -7.36 3.26
N ALA A 40 1.31 -7.80 4.24
CA ALA A 40 1.16 -7.15 5.55
C ALA A 40 2.39 -7.33 6.47
N CYS A 41 3.41 -8.06 6.01
CA CYS A 41 4.65 -8.33 6.75
C CYS A 41 4.43 -9.01 8.12
N ASP A 42 3.31 -9.71 8.29
CA ASP A 42 2.90 -10.38 9.54
C ASP A 42 2.97 -11.92 9.43
N GLY A 43 3.46 -12.43 8.31
CA GLY A 43 3.57 -13.88 8.03
C GLY A 43 2.29 -14.51 7.47
N SER A 44 1.23 -13.71 7.27
CA SER A 44 0.05 -14.15 6.53
C SER A 44 0.30 -14.19 5.02
N THR A 45 -0.65 -14.74 4.26
CA THR A 45 -0.56 -14.77 2.79
C THR A 45 -0.80 -13.36 2.23
N PRO A 46 0.01 -12.89 1.27
CA PRO A 46 -0.23 -11.64 0.56
C PRO A 46 -1.63 -11.58 -0.09
N PHE A 47 -2.18 -10.38 -0.20
CA PHE A 47 -3.51 -10.14 -0.74
C PHE A 47 -3.48 -9.15 -1.91
N VAL A 48 -4.54 -9.19 -2.71
CA VAL A 48 -4.68 -8.36 -3.92
C VAL A 48 -5.73 -7.29 -3.64
N VAL A 49 -5.39 -6.05 -3.97
CA VAL A 49 -6.32 -4.90 -3.92
C VAL A 49 -6.43 -4.31 -5.31
N LYS A 50 -7.65 -3.99 -5.76
CA LYS A 50 -7.79 -3.27 -7.04
C LYS A 50 -7.29 -1.84 -6.90
N ARG A 51 -6.69 -1.31 -7.96
CA ARG A 51 -6.05 0.01 -7.89
C ARG A 51 -7.06 1.14 -7.64
N ASP A 52 -8.31 0.97 -8.06
CA ASP A 52 -9.43 1.88 -7.83
C ASP A 52 -10.05 1.76 -6.41
N GLU A 53 -9.83 0.64 -5.73
CA GLU A 53 -10.24 0.42 -4.34
C GLU A 53 -9.20 0.95 -3.34
N LEU A 54 -7.93 1.09 -3.75
CA LEU A 54 -6.85 1.65 -2.93
C LEU A 54 -6.84 3.19 -2.96
N VAL A 55 -7.87 3.78 -2.35
CA VAL A 55 -8.11 5.23 -2.38
C VAL A 55 -7.36 6.00 -1.27
N GLU A 56 -7.05 5.36 -0.15
CA GLU A 56 -6.39 5.98 1.00
C GLU A 56 -5.16 5.17 1.40
N TYR A 57 -3.99 5.72 1.10
CA TYR A 57 -2.70 5.17 1.54
C TYR A 57 -1.68 6.30 1.74
N ARG A 58 -0.64 5.98 2.50
CA ARG A 58 0.55 6.84 2.65
C ARG A 58 1.79 6.04 2.30
N LYS A 59 2.58 6.53 1.34
CA LYS A 59 3.88 5.96 0.99
C LYS A 59 4.93 6.36 2.04
N PHE A 60 5.71 5.40 2.51
CA PHE A 60 6.88 5.67 3.33
C PHE A 60 8.05 6.02 2.42
N VAL A 61 8.62 7.21 2.62
CA VAL A 61 9.82 7.66 1.90
C VAL A 61 11.01 7.55 2.86
N PRO A 62 12.11 6.87 2.48
CA PRO A 62 13.30 6.82 3.30
C PRO A 62 13.86 8.24 3.51
N THR A 63 14.07 8.64 4.76
CA THR A 63 14.92 9.79 5.08
C THR A 63 16.38 9.36 5.00
N ILE A 64 17.12 10.00 4.10
CA ILE A 64 18.57 9.83 3.92
C ILE A 64 19.31 10.55 5.04
#